data_AF-A0A7J3JQ45-F1
#
_entry.id   AF-A0A7J3JQ45-F1
#
_cell.length_a   1.000
_cell.length_b   1.000
_cell.length_c   1.000
_cell.angle_alpha   90.00
_cell.angle_beta   90.00
_cell.angle_gamma   90.00
#
_symmetry.space_group_name_H-M   'P 1'
#
loop_
_entity.id
_entity.type
_entity.pdbx_description
1 polymer ?
#
loop_
_entity_poly.entity_id
_entity_poly.type
_entity_poly.pdbx_seq_one_letter_code
_entity_poly.pdbx_strand_id
1 'polypeptide(L)' 'DLVIAAVGEIPTPPFTKFVGIETDGGGRIAVDKSYRTGIEKIFAAGDVVSGPTFIGRAFGCGLRTARSLDIYLATRRFR' A
#
# COMPACT_ATOMS: atom_id res chain seq x y z
N ASP A 1 32.92 2.25 -20.67
CA ASP A 1 31.53 2.01 -21.07
C ASP A 1 30.65 1.74 -19.86
N LEU A 2 29.45 2.32 -19.82
CA LEU A 2 28.44 2.09 -18.78
C LEU A 2 27.12 1.73 -19.45
N VAL A 3 26.51 0.62 -19.03
CA VAL A 3 25.18 0.20 -19.47
C VAL A 3 24.25 0.22 -18.27
N ILE A 4 23.08 0.87 -18.40
CA ILE A 4 22.02 0.89 -17.39
C ILE A 4 20.84 0.10 -17.96
N ALA A 5 20.51 -1.03 -17.34
CA ALA A 5 19.36 -1.84 -17.71
C ALA A 5 18.08 -1.32 -17.05
N ALA A 6 17.05 -1.02 -17.84
CA ALA A 6 15.74 -0.57 -17.38
C ALA A 6 14.65 -1.57 -17.83
N VAL A 7 14.51 -2.66 -17.08
CA VAL A 7 13.57 -3.77 -17.40
C VAL A 7 12.15 -3.57 -16.88
N GLY A 8 11.93 -2.52 -16.07
CA GLY A 8 10.64 -2.21 -15.46
C GLY A 8 10.33 -3.02 -14.20
N GLU A 9 9.33 -2.58 -13.45
CA GLU A 9 8.88 -3.18 -12.19
C GLU A 9 7.35 -3.29 -12.17
N ILE A 10 6.82 -4.27 -11.45
CA ILE A 10 5.37 -4.54 -11.33
C ILE A 10 5.01 -4.63 -9.84
N PRO A 11 3.89 -4.01 -9.40
CA PRO A 11 3.39 -4.19 -8.04
C PRO A 11 3.19 -5.67 -7.69
N THR A 12 3.60 -6.07 -6.49
CA THR A 12 3.47 -7.46 -6.02
C THR A 12 2.63 -7.52 -4.75
N PRO A 13 1.31 -7.24 -4.83
CA PRO A 13 0.46 -7.21 -3.65
C PRO A 13 0.27 -8.63 -3.09
N PRO A 14 0.65 -8.89 -1.83
CA PRO A 14 0.59 -10.23 -1.29
C PRO A 14 -0.85 -10.57 -0.86
N PHE A 15 -1.21 -11.85 -0.96
CA PHE A 15 -2.46 -12.42 -0.43
C PHE A 15 -3.79 -11.89 -1.01
N THR A 16 -3.78 -11.09 -2.08
CA THR A 16 -4.98 -10.39 -2.58
C THR A 16 -6.17 -11.32 -2.86
N LYS A 17 -5.94 -12.44 -3.55
CA LYS A 17 -6.99 -13.41 -3.87
C LYS A 17 -7.52 -14.18 -2.66
N PHE A 18 -6.68 -14.44 -1.66
CA PHE A 18 -7.06 -15.24 -0.49
C PHE A 18 -7.89 -14.44 0.51
N VAL A 19 -7.64 -13.14 0.61
CA VAL A 19 -8.33 -12.26 1.55
C VAL A 19 -9.41 -11.41 0.88
N GLY A 20 -9.52 -11.42 -0.46
CA GLY A 20 -10.51 -10.63 -1.20
C GLY A 20 -10.15 -9.14 -1.30
N ILE A 21 -8.86 -8.80 -1.26
CA ILE A 21 -8.39 -7.42 -1.40
C ILE A 21 -8.43 -7.03 -2.87
N GLU A 22 -9.14 -5.95 -3.17
CA GLU A 22 -9.26 -5.39 -4.52
C GLU A 22 -7.94 -4.76 -4.99
N THR A 23 -7.64 -4.95 -6.28
CA THR A 23 -6.55 -4.27 -6.97
C THR A 23 -7.07 -3.49 -8.17
N ASP A 24 -6.44 -2.37 -8.49
CA ASP A 24 -6.74 -1.61 -9.71
C ASP A 24 -6.19 -2.31 -10.98
N GLY A 25 -6.46 -1.72 -12.15
CA GLY A 25 -6.00 -2.24 -13.44
C GLY A 25 -4.46 -2.27 -13.61
N GLY A 26 -3.71 -1.62 -12.72
CA GLY A 26 -2.25 -1.66 -12.67
C GLY A 26 -1.69 -2.66 -11.63
N GLY A 27 -2.55 -3.47 -11.00
CA GLY A 27 -2.15 -4.45 -9.99
C GLY A 27 -1.82 -3.85 -8.62
N ARG A 28 -2.17 -2.58 -8.38
CA ARG A 28 -1.97 -1.93 -7.07
C ARG A 28 -3.16 -2.20 -6.16
N ILE A 29 -2.94 -2.37 -4.87
CA ILE A 29 -3.99 -2.47 -3.87
C ILE A 29 -4.82 -1.19 -3.88
N ALA A 30 -6.12 -1.32 -4.10
CA ALA A 30 -7.05 -0.20 -4.02
C ALA A 30 -7.20 0.22 -2.56
N VAL A 31 -6.96 1.49 -2.28
CA VAL A 31 -7.11 2.09 -0.95
C VAL A 31 -7.84 3.42 -1.00
N ASP A 32 -8.47 3.78 0.12
CA ASP A 32 -9.04 5.11 0.31
C ASP A 32 -7.96 6.18 0.63
N LYS A 33 -8.41 7.43 0.88
CA LYS A 33 -7.51 8.54 1.26
C LYS A 33 -6.76 8.32 2.58
N SER A 34 -7.20 7.38 3.39
CA SER A 34 -6.60 6.99 4.67
C SER A 34 -5.83 5.67 4.58
N TYR A 35 -5.49 5.20 3.38
CA TYR A 35 -4.73 3.98 3.14
C TYR A 35 -5.42 2.68 3.60
N ARG A 36 -6.74 2.72 3.78
CA ARG A 36 -7.55 1.54 4.11
C ARG A 36 -7.94 0.80 2.84
N THR A 37 -7.85 -0.52 2.88
CA THR A 37 -8.46 -1.37 1.85
C THR A 37 -9.99 -1.40 2.03
N GLY A 38 -10.71 -2.06 1.12
CA GLY A 38 -12.14 -2.35 1.31
C GLY A 38 -12.44 -3.29 2.49
N ILE A 39 -11.41 -3.88 3.11
CA ILE A 39 -11.55 -4.83 4.24
C ILE A 39 -11.20 -4.12 5.55
N GLU A 40 -12.09 -4.26 6.54
CA GLU A 40 -11.88 -3.70 7.87
C GLU A 40 -10.57 -4.20 8.50
N LYS A 41 -9.85 -3.29 9.17
CA LYS A 41 -8.56 -3.56 9.84
C LYS A 41 -7.38 -3.87 8.90
N ILE A 42 -7.57 -3.84 7.57
CA ILE A 42 -6.50 -4.05 6.59
C ILE A 42 -6.16 -2.73 5.90
N PHE A 43 -4.88 -2.38 5.98
CA PHE A 43 -4.29 -1.18 5.38
C PHE A 43 -3.15 -1.62 4.44
N ALA A 44 -2.83 -0.78 3.45
CA ALA A 44 -1.71 -1.02 2.53
C ALA A 44 -0.89 0.24 2.33
N ALA A 45 0.42 0.08 2.11
CA ALA A 45 1.37 1.18 1.95
C ALA A 45 2.48 0.82 0.97
N GLY A 46 3.24 1.83 0.53
CA GLY A 46 4.38 1.65 -0.37
C GLY A 46 3.96 1.34 -1.80
N ASP A 47 4.84 0.65 -2.52
CA ASP A 47 4.74 0.47 -3.98
C ASP A 47 3.57 -0.42 -4.40
N VAL A 48 3.07 -1.26 -3.50
CA VAL A 48 1.83 -2.00 -3.73
C VAL A 48 0.61 -1.08 -3.79
N VAL A 49 0.70 0.17 -3.33
CA VAL A 49 -0.36 1.19 -3.44
C VAL A 49 -0.03 2.24 -4.51
N SER A 50 1.21 2.74 -4.53
CA SER A 50 1.60 3.83 -5.45
C SER A 50 2.10 3.37 -6.82
N GLY A 51 2.45 2.08 -6.94
CA GLY A 51 3.33 1.59 -8.01
C GLY A 51 4.81 1.77 -7.64
N PRO A 52 5.72 1.07 -8.33
CA PRO A 52 7.16 1.16 -8.14
C PRO A 52 7.65 2.61 -8.22
N THR A 53 8.39 3.06 -7.21
CA THR A 53 8.82 4.46 -7.13
C THR A 53 10.09 4.65 -6.29
N PHE A 54 10.47 5.90 -6.03
CA PHE A 54 11.61 6.22 -5.19
C PHE A 54 11.34 5.87 -3.73
N ILE A 55 12.38 5.39 -3.06
CA ILE A 55 12.31 4.95 -1.66
C ILE A 55 11.75 6.03 -0.71
N GLY A 56 12.04 7.32 -0.96
CA GLY A 56 11.48 8.43 -0.16
C GLY A 56 9.96 8.54 -0.24
N ARG A 57 9.37 8.24 -1.40
CA ARG A 57 7.91 8.24 -1.57
C ARG A 57 7.28 7.03 -0.88
N ALA A 58 7.93 5.87 -0.91
CA ALA A 58 7.50 4.69 -0.16
C ALA A 58 7.50 4.96 1.36
N PHE A 59 8.57 5.58 1.89
CA PHE A 59 8.63 5.99 3.30
C PHE A 59 7.51 6.98 3.66
N GLY A 60 7.30 8.03 2.86
CA GLY A 60 6.22 8.98 3.10
C GLY A 60 4.83 8.32 3.07
N CYS A 61 4.62 7.35 2.17
CA CYS A 61 3.40 6.53 2.12
C CYS A 61 3.21 5.71 3.41
N GLY A 62 4.27 5.04 3.86
CA GLY A 62 4.28 4.26 5.10
C GLY A 62 3.95 5.12 6.33
N LEU A 63 4.58 6.29 6.48
CA LEU A 63 4.32 7.20 7.60
C LEU A 63 2.86 7.67 7.65
N ARG A 64 2.28 8.02 6.49
CA ARG A 64 0.86 8.43 6.45
C ARG A 64 -0.08 7.26 6.76
N THR A 65 0.22 6.08 6.26
CA THR A 65 -0.56 4.86 6.55
C THR A 65 -0.51 4.51 8.03
N ALA A 66 0.69 4.56 8.65
CA ALA A 66 0.87 4.31 10.08
C ALA A 66 0.05 5.30 10.93
N ARG A 67 0.02 6.59 10.55
CA ARG A 67 -0.82 7.59 11.22
C ARG A 67 -2.31 7.27 11.11
N SER A 68 -2.78 6.84 9.94
CA SER A 68 -4.18 6.44 9.74
C SER A 68 -4.56 5.18 10.53
N LEU A 69 -3.63 4.22 10.65
CA LEU A 69 -3.79 3.04 11.50
C LEU A 69 -3.83 3.41 12.98
N ASP A 70 -2.94 4.28 13.44
CA ASP A 70 -2.90 4.75 14.83
C ASP A 70 -4.22 5.42 15.24
N ILE A 71 -4.73 6.34 14.41
CA ILE A 71 -6.06 6.98 14.61
C ILE A 71 -7.16 5.91 14.65
N TYR A 72 -7.12 4.92 13.76
CA TYR A 72 -8.10 3.83 13.74
C TYR A 72 -8.08 3.01 15.03
N LEU A 73 -6.90 2.67 15.56
CA LEU A 73 -6.77 1.91 16.80
C LEU A 73 -7.17 2.74 18.03
N ALA A 74 -6.77 4.01 18.08
CA ALA A 74 -7.09 4.91 19.19
C ALA A 74 -8.60 5.16 19.32
N THR A 75 -9.31 5.28 18.21
CA THR A 75 -10.77 5.49 18.18
C THR A 75 -11.57 4.23 18.53
N ARG A 76 -10.95 3.05 18.45
CA ARG A 76 -11.59 1.75 18.69
C ARG A 76 -11.13 1.07 19.99
N ARG A 77 -10.74 1.87 21.00
CA ARG A 77 -10.28 1.39 22.30
C ARG A 77 -11.15 0.21 22.75
N PHE A 78 -10.52 -0.97 22.77
CA PHE A 78 -11.17 -2.27 22.96
C PHE A 78 -12.17 -2.19 24.11
N ARG A 79 -13.45 -2.31 23.77
CA ARG A 79 -14.52 -2.58 24.71
C ARG A 79 -14.97 -4.02 24.48
#